data_AF-A0A3B8WJ87-F1
#
_entry.id   AF-A0A3B8WJ87-F1
#
_cell.length_a   1.000
_cell.length_b   1.000
_cell.length_c   1.000
_cell.angle_alpha   90.00
_cell.angle_beta   90.00
_cell.angle_gamma   90.00
#
_symmetry.space_group_name_H-M   'P 1'
#
loop_
_entity.id
_entity.type
_entity.pdbx_description
1 polymer ?
#
loop_
_entity_poly.entity_id
_entity_poly.type
_entity_poly.pdbx_seq_one_letter_code
_entity_poly.pdbx_strand_id
1 'polypeptide(L)'
;MSLLDYLLPYDFSPLTILSYMLVMGFYGVGLIRMPEQDRPGSLRIFAFTLGVLICYAVMQTRFDYYAQYMFFVHRGQHLILHHIGPILIALSNPLPVMRFWFEKISPGWRRTLRPLSWVYQVLQQPFIALFLFVGLIYFWLWPSIHFDAMLSRDLYWVMNWSMLLDGLLFWWLI
;
A
#
# COMPACT_ATOMS: atom_id res chain seq x y z
N MET A 1 -24.61 17.53 -2.85
CA MET A 1 -23.45 16.85 -2.22
C MET A 1 -22.35 17.87 -2.08
N SER A 2 -21.76 17.98 -0.89
CA SER A 2 -20.62 18.85 -0.63
C SER A 2 -19.32 18.21 -1.10
N LEU A 3 -18.26 18.99 -1.32
CA LEU A 3 -16.92 18.45 -1.62
C LEU A 3 -16.42 17.50 -0.51
N LEU A 4 -16.79 17.78 0.74
CA LEU A 4 -16.42 16.97 1.89
C LEU A 4 -17.03 15.56 1.82
N ASP A 5 -18.24 15.42 1.29
CA ASP A 5 -18.92 14.12 1.14
C ASP A 5 -18.16 13.18 0.18
N TYR A 6 -17.37 13.75 -0.74
CA TYR A 6 -16.51 12.99 -1.64
C TYR A 6 -15.22 12.52 -0.97
N LEU A 7 -14.70 13.27 0.00
CA LEU A 7 -13.42 13.01 0.67
C LEU A 7 -13.56 12.19 1.95
N LEU A 8 -14.73 12.23 2.59
CA LEU A 8 -15.00 11.40 3.77
C LEU A 8 -14.98 9.91 3.41
N PRO A 9 -14.60 9.02 4.35
CA PRO A 9 -14.66 7.59 4.14
C PRO A 9 -16.05 7.17 3.67
N TYR A 10 -16.14 6.65 2.43
CA TYR A 10 -17.37 6.08 1.90
C TYR A 10 -17.79 4.87 2.73
N ASP A 11 -16.81 4.02 3.02
CA ASP A 11 -16.98 2.85 3.85
C ASP A 11 -15.91 2.83 4.94
N PHE A 12 -16.34 2.86 6.20
CA PHE A 12 -15.43 2.93 7.33
C PHE A 12 -14.78 1.57 7.54
N SER A 13 -13.55 1.40 7.02
CA SER A 13 -12.72 0.23 7.29
C SER A 13 -11.67 0.60 8.35
N PRO A 14 -11.87 0.19 9.62
CA PRO A 14 -10.95 0.54 10.70
C PRO A 14 -9.52 0.08 10.42
N LEU A 15 -9.39 -1.10 9.80
CA LEU A 15 -8.10 -1.66 9.41
C LEU A 15 -7.38 -0.77 8.40
N THR A 16 -8.08 -0.34 7.35
CA THR A 16 -7.51 0.54 6.34
C THR A 16 -7.11 1.88 6.93
N ILE A 17 -8.01 2.55 7.62
CA ILE A 17 -7.71 3.86 8.22
C ILE A 17 -6.54 3.75 9.19
N LEU A 18 -6.55 2.75 10.08
CA LEU A 18 -5.48 2.54 11.04
C LEU A 18 -4.14 2.24 10.35
N SER A 19 -4.10 1.36 9.34
CA SER A 19 -2.87 1.04 8.61
C SER A 19 -2.25 2.28 7.96
N TYR A 20 -3.05 3.09 7.26
CA TYR A 20 -2.54 4.32 6.63
C TYR A 20 -2.11 5.37 7.66
N MET A 21 -2.87 5.54 8.74
CA MET A 21 -2.50 6.43 9.85
C MET A 21 -1.20 5.98 10.51
N LEU A 22 -1.02 4.67 10.72
CA LEU A 22 0.22 4.12 11.28
C LEU A 22 1.39 4.35 10.32
N VAL A 23 1.26 4.02 9.02
CA VAL A 23 2.33 4.25 8.03
C VAL A 23 2.74 5.72 7.99
N MET A 24 1.77 6.64 7.90
CA MET A 24 2.03 8.09 7.91
C MET A 24 2.65 8.55 9.24
N GLY A 25 2.13 8.06 10.36
CA GLY A 25 2.60 8.38 11.70
C GLY A 25 4.03 7.89 11.94
N PHE A 26 4.34 6.64 11.60
CA PHE A 26 5.69 6.08 11.68
C PHE A 26 6.67 6.87 10.82
N TYR A 27 6.29 7.22 9.60
CA TYR A 27 7.16 7.98 8.71
C TYR A 27 7.39 9.40 9.26
N GLY A 28 6.32 10.13 9.58
CA GLY A 28 6.40 11.51 10.08
C GLY A 28 7.13 11.63 11.42
N VAL A 29 6.83 10.75 12.38
CA VAL A 29 7.55 10.72 13.67
C VAL A 29 9.02 10.33 13.48
N GLY A 30 9.30 9.44 12.52
CA GLY A 30 10.67 9.11 12.13
C GLY A 30 11.42 10.34 11.65
N LEU A 31 10.87 11.08 10.70
CA LEU A 31 11.48 12.32 10.18
C LEU A 31 11.77 13.35 11.27
N ILE A 32 10.84 13.55 12.21
CA ILE A 32 11.02 14.51 13.31
C ILE A 32 12.16 14.08 14.25
N ARG A 33 12.26 12.78 14.57
CA ARG A 33 13.21 12.26 15.56
C ARG A 33 14.57 11.88 14.99
N MET A 34 14.69 11.75 13.67
CA MET A 34 15.96 11.44 13.01
C MET A 34 16.89 12.66 13.02
N PRO A 35 18.23 12.44 13.13
CA PRO A 35 19.23 13.47 12.91
C PRO A 35 19.06 14.10 11.52
N GLU A 36 19.28 15.41 11.40
CA GLU A 36 19.00 16.14 10.15
C GLU A 36 19.79 15.61 8.96
N GLN A 37 21.03 15.19 9.20
CA GLN A 37 21.93 14.59 8.21
C GLN A 37 21.42 13.25 7.62
N ASP A 38 20.55 12.53 8.33
CA ASP A 38 20.00 11.24 7.90
C ASP A 38 18.60 11.38 7.29
N ARG A 39 18.01 12.59 7.31
CA ARG A 39 16.66 12.84 6.80
C ARG A 39 16.64 12.72 5.26
N PRO A 40 15.64 12.04 4.67
CA PRO A 40 15.40 12.09 3.23
C PRO A 40 15.15 13.53 2.76
N GLY A 41 15.61 13.87 1.56
CA GLY A 41 15.32 15.18 0.95
C GLY A 41 13.83 15.41 0.70
N SER A 42 13.42 16.67 0.56
CA SER A 42 12.01 17.08 0.48
C SER A 42 11.22 16.39 -0.65
N LEU A 43 11.84 16.14 -1.81
CA LEU A 43 11.19 15.44 -2.92
C LEU A 43 10.85 13.99 -2.58
N ARG A 44 11.72 13.29 -1.83
CA ARG A 44 11.48 11.92 -1.35
C ARG A 44 10.36 11.89 -0.32
N ILE A 45 10.35 12.84 0.60
CA ILE A 45 9.26 13.00 1.58
C ILE A 45 7.92 13.24 0.86
N PHE A 46 7.92 14.12 -0.15
CA PHE A 46 6.75 14.38 -0.97
C PHE A 46 6.28 13.13 -1.72
N ALA A 47 7.19 12.42 -2.40
CA ALA A 47 6.87 11.19 -3.12
C ALA A 47 6.26 10.11 -2.21
N PHE A 48 6.85 9.88 -1.02
CA PHE A 48 6.31 8.93 -0.04
C PHE A 48 4.90 9.35 0.39
N THR A 49 4.75 10.60 0.82
CA THR A 49 3.49 11.14 1.32
C THR A 49 2.41 11.08 0.25
N LEU A 50 2.73 11.50 -0.97
CA LEU A 50 1.80 11.45 -2.09
C LEU A 50 1.40 10.01 -2.40
N GLY A 51 2.36 9.09 -2.51
CA GLY A 51 2.09 7.68 -2.78
C GLY A 51 1.16 7.04 -1.75
N VAL A 52 1.38 7.31 -0.47
CA VAL A 52 0.49 6.82 0.61
C VAL A 52 -0.89 7.48 0.53
N LEU A 53 -0.96 8.80 0.32
CA LEU A 53 -2.23 9.53 0.29
C LEU A 53 -3.09 9.17 -0.93
N ILE A 54 -2.51 8.93 -2.11
CA ILE A 54 -3.30 8.52 -3.28
C ILE A 54 -3.84 7.10 -3.11
N CYS A 55 -3.08 6.17 -2.52
CA CYS A 55 -3.58 4.83 -2.22
C CYS A 55 -4.72 4.89 -1.19
N TYR A 56 -4.58 5.70 -0.13
CA TYR A 56 -5.64 5.94 0.83
C TYR A 56 -6.88 6.52 0.15
N ALA A 57 -6.70 7.53 -0.70
CA ALA A 57 -7.79 8.21 -1.38
C ALA A 57 -8.63 7.23 -2.19
N VAL A 58 -8.00 6.36 -2.97
CA VAL A 58 -8.75 5.40 -3.79
C VAL A 58 -9.37 4.26 -3.00
N MET A 59 -8.89 3.94 -1.78
CA MET A 59 -9.45 2.86 -0.95
C MET A 59 -10.52 3.32 0.05
N GLN A 60 -10.61 4.61 0.37
CA GLN A 60 -11.48 5.09 1.44
C GLN A 60 -12.48 6.13 0.99
N THR A 61 -12.17 6.97 0.02
CA THR A 61 -13.07 8.05 -0.40
C THR A 61 -14.22 7.52 -1.27
N ARG A 62 -15.10 8.41 -1.75
CA ARG A 62 -16.11 8.04 -2.76
C ARG A 62 -15.53 7.46 -4.05
N PHE A 63 -14.23 7.59 -4.30
CA PHE A 63 -13.58 6.87 -5.39
C PHE A 63 -13.80 5.35 -5.27
N ASP A 64 -13.71 4.81 -4.04
CA ASP A 64 -13.93 3.38 -3.77
C ASP A 64 -15.38 2.97 -4.05
N TYR A 65 -16.35 3.83 -3.73
CA TYR A 65 -17.75 3.62 -4.12
C TYR A 65 -17.88 3.47 -5.63
N TYR A 66 -17.39 4.44 -6.40
CA TYR A 66 -17.51 4.39 -7.85
C TYR A 66 -16.76 3.21 -8.46
N ALA A 67 -15.64 2.80 -7.86
CA ALA A 67 -14.89 1.62 -8.28
C ALA A 67 -15.71 0.32 -8.19
N GLN A 68 -16.62 0.19 -7.21
CA GLN A 68 -17.47 -1.01 -7.11
C GLN A 68 -18.55 -1.10 -8.20
N TYR A 69 -18.95 0.03 -8.80
CA TYR A 69 -20.05 0.08 -9.78
C TYR A 69 -19.61 0.42 -11.20
N MET A 70 -18.39 0.93 -11.38
CA MET A 70 -17.87 1.38 -12.66
C MET A 70 -16.54 0.72 -12.96
N PHE A 71 -16.54 -0.19 -13.94
CA PHE A 71 -15.35 -0.94 -14.36
C PHE A 71 -14.15 -0.02 -14.65
N PHE A 72 -14.35 1.11 -15.33
CA PHE A 72 -13.25 2.03 -15.63
C PHE A 72 -12.62 2.63 -14.36
N VAL A 73 -13.44 3.04 -13.39
CA VAL A 73 -12.96 3.59 -12.11
C VAL A 73 -12.25 2.50 -11.31
N HIS A 74 -12.79 1.29 -11.33
CA HIS A 74 -12.16 0.11 -10.75
C HIS A 74 -10.75 -0.15 -11.30
N ARG A 75 -10.60 -0.11 -12.63
CA ARG A 75 -9.29 -0.27 -13.27
C ARG A 75 -8.33 0.87 -12.91
N GLY A 76 -8.84 2.10 -12.78
CA GLY A 76 -8.07 3.23 -12.26
C GLY A 76 -7.61 3.03 -10.82
N GLN A 77 -8.48 2.51 -9.95
CA GLN A 77 -8.13 2.16 -8.56
C GLN A 77 -6.98 1.16 -8.53
N HIS A 78 -7.11 0.06 -9.26
CA HIS A 78 -6.08 -0.97 -9.33
C HIS A 78 -4.78 -0.48 -9.94
N LEU A 79 -4.83 0.40 -10.95
CA LEU A 79 -3.63 1.04 -11.49
C LEU A 79 -2.90 1.87 -10.43
N ILE A 80 -3.64 2.62 -9.62
CA ILE A 80 -3.07 3.41 -8.53
C ILE A 80 -2.49 2.50 -7.45
N LEU A 81 -3.25 1.51 -6.98
CA LEU A 81 -2.84 0.62 -5.89
C LEU A 81 -1.68 -0.30 -6.29
N HIS A 82 -1.64 -0.80 -7.52
CA HIS A 82 -0.65 -1.77 -7.95
C HIS A 82 0.60 -1.15 -8.60
N HIS A 83 0.49 0.08 -9.12
CA HIS A 83 1.58 0.77 -9.82
C HIS A 83 1.89 2.12 -9.21
N ILE A 84 1.04 3.13 -9.42
CA ILE A 84 1.42 4.55 -9.18
C ILE A 84 1.81 4.79 -7.73
N GLY A 85 0.99 4.35 -6.78
CA GLY A 85 1.26 4.48 -5.36
C GLY A 85 2.52 3.75 -4.91
N PRO A 86 2.63 2.43 -5.18
CA PRO A 86 3.83 1.67 -4.90
C PRO A 86 5.11 2.24 -5.51
N ILE A 87 5.09 2.69 -6.77
CA ILE A 87 6.23 3.34 -7.44
C ILE A 87 6.66 4.58 -6.66
N LEU A 88 5.72 5.46 -6.32
CA LEU A 88 6.04 6.68 -5.57
C LEU A 88 6.63 6.37 -4.19
N ILE A 89 6.08 5.36 -3.51
CA ILE A 89 6.58 4.89 -2.22
C ILE A 89 7.98 4.29 -2.36
N ALA A 90 8.24 3.45 -3.36
CA ALA A 90 9.55 2.85 -3.60
C ALA A 90 10.60 3.91 -3.98
N LEU A 91 10.27 4.80 -4.93
CA LEU A 91 11.15 5.90 -5.38
C LEU A 91 11.49 6.89 -4.27
N SER A 92 10.63 7.02 -3.25
CA SER A 92 10.95 7.82 -2.07
C SER A 92 12.13 7.26 -1.26
N ASN A 93 12.49 5.99 -1.46
CA ASN A 93 13.48 5.25 -0.69
C ASN A 93 13.25 5.44 0.83
N PRO A 94 12.22 4.83 1.42
CA PRO A 94 11.89 5.04 2.83
C PRO A 94 12.83 4.26 3.78
N LEU A 95 13.86 3.58 3.25
CA LEU A 95 14.82 2.77 4.00
C LEU A 95 15.48 3.51 5.17
N PRO A 96 15.93 4.77 5.07
CA PRO A 96 16.55 5.45 6.21
C PRO A 96 15.62 5.53 7.42
N VAL A 97 14.35 5.84 7.18
CA VAL A 97 13.32 5.92 8.23
C VAL A 97 13.01 4.54 8.79
N MET A 98 12.92 3.52 7.93
CA MET A 98 12.72 2.13 8.37
C MET A 98 13.88 1.63 9.23
N ARG A 99 15.14 1.92 8.84
CA ARG A 99 16.35 1.54 9.59
C ARG A 99 16.39 2.22 10.96
N PHE A 100 16.09 3.52 11.01
CA PHE A 100 16.00 4.27 12.26
C PHE A 100 15.02 3.63 13.26
N TRP A 101 13.86 3.16 12.79
CA TRP A 101 12.91 2.44 13.64
C TRP A 101 13.41 1.04 13.99
N PHE A 102 13.94 0.30 13.03
CA PHE A 102 14.46 -1.05 13.24
C PHE A 102 15.54 -1.09 14.33
N GLU A 103 16.43 -0.10 14.36
CA GLU A 103 17.45 0.04 15.40
C GLU A 103 16.86 0.17 16.81
N LYS A 104 15.69 0.81 16.94
CA LYS A 104 14.98 1.00 18.21
C LYS A 104 14.12 -0.19 18.63
N ILE A 105 13.88 -1.16 17.74
CA ILE A 105 13.12 -2.37 18.07
C ILE A 105 13.96 -3.27 18.99
N SER A 106 13.35 -3.71 20.10
CA SER A 106 14.01 -4.58 21.07
C SER A 106 14.42 -5.93 20.47
N PRO A 107 15.51 -6.56 20.94
CA PRO A 107 16.00 -7.82 20.40
C PRO A 107 14.97 -8.96 20.42
N GLY A 108 14.07 -8.97 21.40
CA GLY A 108 12.99 -9.95 21.51
C GLY A 108 12.02 -9.88 20.33
N TRP A 109 11.59 -8.68 19.95
CA TRP A 109 10.72 -8.45 18.78
C TRP A 109 11.42 -8.81 17.47
N ARG A 110 12.73 -8.56 17.35
CA ARG A 110 13.51 -8.96 16.16
C ARG A 110 13.49 -10.47 15.95
N ARG A 111 13.42 -11.27 17.01
CA ARG A 111 13.32 -12.74 16.91
C ARG A 111 11.96 -13.19 16.39
N THR A 112 10.88 -12.52 16.82
CA THR A 112 9.51 -12.80 16.35
C THR A 112 9.33 -12.48 14.87
N LEU A 113 10.07 -11.50 14.33
CA LEU A 113 10.03 -11.13 12.91
C LEU A 113 10.84 -12.07 11.98
N ARG A 114 11.59 -13.05 12.53
CA ARG A 114 12.41 -13.96 11.71
C ARG A 114 11.62 -14.77 10.68
N PRO A 115 10.47 -15.39 11.00
CA PRO A 115 9.69 -16.14 10.00
C PRO A 115 9.19 -15.24 8.87
N LEU A 116 8.82 -14.00 9.19
CA LEU A 116 8.39 -13.01 8.21
C LEU A 116 9.52 -12.64 7.24
N SER A 117 10.77 -12.65 7.71
CA SER A 117 11.93 -12.43 6.84
C SER A 117 12.09 -13.52 5.79
N TRP A 118 11.79 -14.78 6.12
CA TRP A 118 11.84 -15.87 5.13
C TRP A 118 10.76 -15.71 4.06
N VAL A 119 9.52 -15.42 4.46
CA VAL A 119 8.42 -15.15 3.52
C VAL A 119 8.77 -13.99 2.60
N TYR A 120 9.25 -12.89 3.18
CA TYR A 120 9.70 -11.73 2.41
C TYR A 120 10.82 -12.09 1.42
N GLN A 121 11.82 -12.86 1.81
CA GLN A 121 12.89 -13.30 0.91
C GLN A 121 12.39 -14.13 -0.27
N VAL A 122 11.42 -15.02 -0.03
CA VAL A 122 10.79 -15.83 -1.10
C VAL A 122 9.98 -14.92 -2.04
N LEU A 123 9.14 -14.05 -1.51
CA LEU A 123 8.32 -13.13 -2.31
C LEU A 123 9.18 -12.15 -3.10
N GLN A 124 10.34 -11.76 -2.57
CA GLN A 124 11.32 -10.90 -3.23
C GLN A 124 12.26 -11.63 -4.20
N GLN A 125 12.02 -12.91 -4.47
CA GLN A 125 12.72 -13.58 -5.57
C GLN A 125 12.17 -13.03 -6.91
N PRO A 126 12.99 -12.52 -7.84
CA PRO A 126 12.50 -11.79 -9.02
C PRO A 126 11.49 -12.54 -9.91
N PHE A 127 11.62 -13.86 -10.07
CA PHE A 127 10.67 -14.64 -10.87
C PHE A 127 9.34 -14.82 -10.14
N ILE A 128 9.37 -15.07 -8.82
CA ILE A 128 8.18 -15.16 -7.98
C ILE A 128 7.47 -13.80 -7.94
N ALA A 129 8.20 -12.72 -7.69
CA ALA A 129 7.64 -11.38 -7.69
C ALA A 129 7.00 -11.01 -9.03
N LEU A 130 7.68 -11.28 -10.16
CA LEU A 130 7.12 -11.06 -11.49
C LEU A 130 5.87 -11.91 -11.74
N PHE A 131 5.91 -13.19 -11.35
CA PHE A 131 4.77 -14.09 -11.50
C PHE A 131 3.57 -13.63 -10.68
N LEU A 132 3.78 -13.19 -9.44
CA LEU A 132 2.72 -12.63 -8.59
C LEU A 132 2.18 -11.31 -9.16
N PHE A 133 3.07 -10.37 -9.48
CA PHE A 133 2.72 -9.06 -10.04
C PHE A 133 1.84 -9.14 -11.28
N VAL A 134 2.14 -10.08 -12.19
CA VAL A 134 1.33 -10.29 -13.39
C VAL A 134 0.14 -11.20 -13.11
N GLY A 135 0.37 -12.31 -12.41
CA GLY A 135 -0.63 -13.35 -12.15
C GLY A 135 -1.79 -12.85 -11.29
N LEU A 136 -1.53 -11.99 -10.32
CA LEU A 136 -2.55 -11.41 -9.44
C LEU A 136 -3.53 -10.52 -10.23
N ILE A 137 -3.04 -9.79 -11.23
CA ILE A 137 -3.90 -9.03 -12.14
C ILE A 137 -4.84 -9.95 -12.91
N TYR A 138 -4.31 -11.04 -13.49
CA TYR A 138 -5.12 -12.01 -14.22
C TYR A 138 -6.13 -12.71 -13.33
N PHE A 139 -5.72 -13.09 -12.11
CA PHE A 139 -6.57 -13.75 -11.13
C PHE A 139 -7.80 -12.88 -10.80
N TRP A 140 -7.57 -11.62 -10.43
CA TRP A 140 -8.66 -10.69 -10.07
C TRP A 140 -9.47 -10.17 -11.24
N LEU A 141 -8.95 -10.27 -12.47
CA LEU A 141 -9.69 -9.97 -13.69
C LEU A 141 -10.43 -11.17 -14.27
N TRP A 142 -10.23 -12.37 -13.73
CA TRP A 142 -10.94 -13.55 -14.20
C TRP A 142 -12.44 -13.36 -13.95
N PRO A 143 -13.33 -13.47 -14.98
CA PRO A 143 -14.68 -12.94 -14.89
C PRO A 143 -15.51 -13.43 -13.68
N SER A 144 -15.48 -14.72 -13.37
CA SER A 144 -16.23 -15.27 -12.23
C SER A 144 -15.66 -14.78 -10.88
N ILE A 145 -14.34 -14.77 -10.74
CA ILE A 145 -13.65 -14.33 -9.52
C ILE A 145 -13.88 -12.83 -9.30
N HIS A 146 -13.74 -12.04 -10.37
CA HIS A 146 -14.00 -10.61 -10.33
C HIS A 146 -15.44 -10.31 -9.90
N PHE A 147 -16.41 -11.02 -10.50
CA PHE A 147 -17.82 -10.85 -10.18
C PHE A 147 -18.10 -11.18 -8.71
N ASP A 148 -17.57 -12.28 -8.20
CA ASP A 148 -17.69 -12.66 -6.78
C ASP A 148 -17.06 -11.60 -5.86
N ALA A 149 -15.90 -11.06 -6.25
CA ALA A 149 -15.23 -9.98 -5.52
C ALA A 149 -16.04 -8.68 -5.52
N MET A 150 -16.77 -8.36 -6.59
CA MET A 150 -17.65 -7.19 -6.64
C MET A 150 -18.93 -7.36 -5.81
N LEU A 151 -19.36 -8.60 -5.55
CA LEU A 151 -20.56 -8.89 -4.74
C LEU A 151 -20.25 -9.01 -3.24
N SER A 152 -19.02 -9.36 -2.87
CA SER A 152 -18.61 -9.56 -1.49
C SER A 152 -17.64 -8.48 -1.03
N ARG A 153 -18.03 -7.76 0.03
CA ARG A 153 -17.20 -6.72 0.66
C ARG A 153 -15.84 -7.24 1.14
N ASP A 154 -15.81 -8.44 1.71
CA ASP A 154 -14.57 -9.03 2.21
C ASP A 154 -13.62 -9.39 1.07
N LEU A 155 -14.14 -9.98 0.00
CA LEU A 155 -13.34 -10.32 -1.19
C LEU A 155 -12.85 -9.05 -1.90
N TYR A 156 -13.69 -8.02 -1.99
CA TYR A 156 -13.31 -6.71 -2.50
C TYR A 156 -12.12 -6.10 -1.74
N TRP A 157 -12.17 -6.15 -0.40
CA TRP A 157 -11.06 -5.69 0.43
C TRP A 157 -9.80 -6.54 0.25
N VAL A 158 -9.93 -7.87 0.22
CA VAL A 158 -8.79 -8.77 -0.04
C VAL A 158 -8.16 -8.46 -1.40
N MET A 159 -8.98 -8.21 -2.41
CA MET A 159 -8.52 -7.83 -3.74
C MET A 159 -7.74 -6.50 -3.71
N ASN A 160 -8.31 -5.45 -3.14
CA ASN A 160 -7.64 -4.14 -3.09
C ASN A 160 -6.36 -4.17 -2.26
N TRP A 161 -6.37 -4.85 -1.11
CA TRP A 161 -5.17 -5.01 -0.28
C TRP A 161 -4.10 -5.85 -0.94
N SER A 162 -4.47 -6.98 -1.57
CA SER A 162 -3.49 -7.80 -2.27
C SER A 162 -2.87 -7.04 -3.44
N MET A 163 -3.64 -6.27 -4.19
CA MET A 163 -3.12 -5.41 -5.27
C MET A 163 -2.13 -4.36 -4.77
N LEU A 164 -2.41 -3.73 -3.63
CA LEU A 164 -1.49 -2.77 -3.02
C LEU A 164 -0.21 -3.45 -2.51
N LEU A 165 -0.35 -4.56 -1.78
CA LEU A 165 0.78 -5.25 -1.18
C LEU A 165 1.70 -5.86 -2.23
N ASP A 166 1.13 -6.48 -3.27
CA ASP A 166 1.90 -7.06 -4.37
C ASP A 166 2.63 -5.99 -5.18
N GLY A 167 1.95 -4.87 -5.47
CA GLY A 167 2.60 -3.69 -6.05
C GLY A 167 3.78 -3.21 -5.20
N LEU A 168 3.58 -3.00 -3.89
CA LEU A 168 4.65 -2.60 -2.99
C LEU A 168 5.82 -3.59 -2.97
N LEU A 169 5.54 -4.90 -2.96
CA LEU A 169 6.58 -5.93 -2.98
C LEU A 169 7.40 -5.87 -4.27
N PHE A 170 6.74 -5.83 -5.43
CA PHE A 170 7.40 -5.82 -6.72
C PHE A 170 8.24 -4.56 -6.96
N TRP A 171 7.66 -3.37 -6.73
CA TRP A 171 8.36 -2.11 -6.98
C TRP A 171 9.52 -1.87 -6.00
N TRP A 172 9.54 -2.58 -4.88
CA TRP A 172 10.65 -2.56 -3.95
C TRP A 172 11.90 -3.32 -4.44
N LEU A 173 11.76 -4.18 -5.46
CA LEU A 173 12.90 -4.88 -6.09
C LEU A 173 13.70 -4.00 -7.04
N ILE A 174 13.08 -2.94 -7.54
CA ILE A 174 13.62 -2.05 -8.57
C ILE A 174 14.35 -0.89 -7.89
#